data_AF-A0A6L6IUD3-F1
#
_entry.id   AF-A0A6L6IUD3-F1
#
_cell.length_a   1.000
_cell.length_b   1.000
_cell.length_c   1.000
_cell.angle_alpha   90.00
_cell.angle_beta   90.00
_cell.angle_gamma   90.00
#
_symmetry.space_group_name_H-M   'P 1'
#
loop_
_entity.id
_entity.type
_entity.pdbx_description
1 polymer ?
#
loop_
_entity_poly.entity_id
_entity_poly.type
_entity_poly.pdbx_seq_one_letter_code
_entity_poly.pdbx_strand_id
1 'polypeptide(L)'
;MPDVKVIRINSGYLELVDKYYAGKGFGSLIAAVGFFGASLLFLTTVIDDFPSIGWKFGPHEEMALAMSLICIPTMIMTFKLLKTEWFAWTHYPIRFDYR
;
A
#
# COMPACT_ATOMS: atom_id res chain seq x y z
N MET A 1 3.47 28.02 22.19
CA MET A 1 3.22 28.34 20.77
C MET A 1 3.64 27.14 19.94
N PRO A 2 2.76 26.54 19.13
CA PRO A 2 3.15 25.72 18.01
C PRO A 2 2.93 26.49 16.70
N ASP A 3 3.97 26.60 15.87
CA ASP A 3 3.87 27.15 14.52
C ASP A 3 2.97 26.26 13.65
N VAL A 4 1.69 26.62 13.60
CA VAL A 4 0.78 26.10 12.58
C VAL A 4 1.32 26.59 11.24
N LYS A 5 1.75 25.66 10.37
CA LYS A 5 2.04 25.97 8.97
C LYS A 5 0.72 26.30 8.25
N VAL A 6 0.20 27.50 8.50
CA VAL A 6 -0.98 28.04 7.81
C VAL A 6 -0.57 28.34 6.38
N ILE A 7 -0.86 27.40 5.48
CA ILE A 7 -0.91 27.70 4.06
C ILE A 7 -2.02 28.74 3.87
N ARG A 8 -1.67 29.93 3.38
CA ARG A 8 -2.62 30.97 2.97
C ARG A 8 -2.76 30.98 1.45
N ILE A 9 -3.76 30.24 0.98
CA ILE A 9 -4.51 30.57 -0.23
C ILE A 9 -5.28 31.91 0.07
N ASN A 10 -5.98 32.53 -0.88
CA ASN A 10 -6.81 33.74 -0.65
C ASN A 10 -8.12 33.65 -1.45
N SER A 11 -9.16 34.41 -1.08
CA SER A 11 -10.51 34.47 -1.71
C SER A 11 -10.55 34.03 -3.18
N GLY A 12 -11.30 32.96 -3.45
CA GLY A 12 -10.74 31.77 -4.13
C GLY A 12 -10.21 30.73 -3.12
N TYR A 13 -10.73 30.76 -1.88
CA TYR A 13 -10.13 30.17 -0.69
C TYR A 13 -10.41 28.66 -0.54
N LEU A 14 -9.65 27.81 -1.27
CA LEU A 14 -9.83 26.34 -1.25
C LEU A 14 -9.21 25.71 0.02
N GLU A 15 -9.83 25.97 1.16
CA GLU A 15 -9.45 25.39 2.45
C GLU A 15 -9.85 23.90 2.52
N LEU A 16 -8.95 23.03 2.01
CA LEU A 16 -8.88 21.62 2.38
C LEU A 16 -8.40 21.50 3.84
N VAL A 17 -9.16 22.04 4.79
CA VAL A 17 -8.96 21.80 6.23
C VAL A 17 -9.43 20.39 6.54
N ASP A 18 -8.64 19.42 6.11
CA ASP A 18 -8.88 18.04 6.46
C ASP A 18 -7.83 17.54 7.46
N LYS A 19 -8.03 18.02 8.70
CA LYS A 19 -7.35 17.54 9.91
C LYS A 19 -7.46 16.00 10.07
N TYR A 20 -8.45 15.37 9.46
CA TYR A 20 -8.67 13.92 9.50
C TYR A 20 -7.96 13.17 8.35
N TYR A 21 -7.42 13.86 7.34
CA TYR A 21 -6.55 13.26 6.31
C TYR A 21 -5.06 13.29 6.64
N ALA A 22 -4.61 14.00 7.68
CA ALA A 22 -3.18 14.07 8.02
C ALA A 22 -2.50 12.70 8.25
N GLY A 23 -3.27 11.66 8.58
CA GLY A 23 -2.81 10.26 8.68
C GLY A 23 -3.30 9.33 7.55
N LYS A 24 -4.18 9.79 6.65
CA LYS A 24 -4.57 8.99 5.47
C LYS A 24 -3.39 8.87 4.52
N GLY A 25 -3.20 7.70 3.93
CA GLY A 25 -2.03 7.40 3.11
C GLY A 25 -0.89 6.70 3.85
N PHE A 26 -0.78 6.80 5.19
CA PHE A 26 0.22 6.00 5.93
C PHE A 26 -0.12 4.50 5.91
N GLY A 27 -1.41 4.16 6.04
CA GLY A 27 -1.89 2.78 5.92
C GLY A 27 -1.61 2.20 4.54
N SER A 28 -1.95 2.94 3.48
CA SER A 28 -1.64 2.50 2.11
C SER A 28 -0.17 2.59 1.71
N LEU A 29 0.66 3.44 2.31
CA LEU A 29 2.11 3.40 2.11
C LEU A 29 2.69 2.07 2.61
N ILE A 30 2.34 1.67 3.84
CA ILE A 30 2.77 0.39 4.43
C ILE A 30 2.21 -0.78 3.60
N ALA A 31 0.93 -0.71 3.18
CA ALA A 31 0.33 -1.73 2.34
C ALA A 31 0.96 -1.79 0.93
N ALA A 32 1.36 -0.67 0.34
CA ALA A 32 2.06 -0.63 -0.95
C ALA A 32 3.43 -1.28 -0.85
N VAL A 33 4.24 -0.90 0.15
CA VAL A 33 5.56 -1.49 0.40
C VAL A 33 5.42 -3.00 0.66
N GLY A 34 4.46 -3.41 1.48
CA GLY A 34 4.20 -4.82 1.76
C GLY A 34 3.72 -5.61 0.53
N PHE A 35 2.87 -5.02 -0.31
CA PHE A 35 2.37 -5.66 -1.53
C PHE A 35 3.48 -5.82 -2.57
N PHE A 36 4.11 -4.72 -2.99
CA PHE A 36 5.17 -4.76 -4.01
C PHE A 36 6.40 -5.52 -3.52
N GLY A 37 6.78 -5.39 -2.25
CA GLY A 37 7.87 -6.15 -1.65
C GLY A 37 7.61 -7.65 -1.65
N ALA A 38 6.43 -8.09 -1.19
CA ALA A 38 6.07 -9.51 -1.21
C ALA A 38 5.92 -10.07 -2.64
N SER A 39 5.38 -9.29 -3.58
CA SER A 39 5.30 -9.69 -5.00
C SER A 39 6.69 -9.84 -5.64
N LEU A 40 7.64 -8.95 -5.32
CA LEU A 40 8.99 -8.98 -5.88
C LEU A 40 9.80 -10.15 -5.29
N LEU A 41 9.72 -10.37 -3.97
CA LEU A 41 10.31 -11.55 -3.31
C LEU A 41 9.73 -12.87 -3.84
N PHE A 42 8.41 -12.93 -4.04
CA PHE A 42 7.77 -14.11 -4.63
C PHE A 42 8.25 -14.34 -6.08
N LEU A 43 8.34 -13.28 -6.89
CA LEU A 43 8.89 -13.37 -8.25
C LEU A 43 10.33 -13.89 -8.27
N THR A 44 11.22 -13.43 -7.38
CA THR A 44 12.59 -13.97 -7.32
C THR A 44 12.59 -15.45 -6.98
N THR A 45 11.81 -15.91 -5.98
CA THR A 45 11.74 -17.36 -5.67
C THR A 45 11.19 -18.19 -6.84
N VAL A 46 10.25 -17.65 -7.63
CA VAL A 46 9.73 -18.33 -8.82
C VAL A 46 10.75 -18.33 -9.97
N ILE A 47 11.58 -17.31 -10.11
CA ILE A 47 12.60 -17.27 -11.17
C ILE A 47 13.78 -18.21 -10.82
N ASP A 48 14.22 -18.22 -9.57
CA ASP A 48 15.41 -18.94 -9.14
C ASP A 48 15.13 -20.43 -8.83
N ASP A 49 14.10 -20.75 -8.05
CA ASP A 49 13.84 -22.13 -7.61
C ASP A 49 13.00 -22.93 -8.63
N PHE A 50 12.06 -22.31 -9.34
CA PHE A 50 11.11 -23.04 -10.21
C PHE A 50 11.76 -23.83 -11.36
N PRO A 51 12.82 -23.34 -12.05
CA PRO A 51 13.54 -24.13 -13.06
C PRO A 51 14.26 -25.36 -12.49
N SER A 52 14.49 -25.39 -11.17
CA SER A 52 15.20 -26.47 -10.47
C SER A 52 14.28 -27.54 -9.87
N ILE A 53 12.95 -27.38 -9.95
CA ILE A 53 11.96 -28.30 -9.37
C ILE A 53 12.11 -29.68 -9.98
N GLY A 54 12.57 -30.63 -9.16
CA GLY A 54 12.73 -32.04 -9.50
C GLY A 54 11.62 -32.93 -8.96
N TRP A 55 10.70 -32.37 -8.16
CA TRP A 55 9.67 -33.07 -7.39
C TRP A 55 10.26 -34.13 -6.45
N LYS A 56 11.30 -33.74 -5.70
CA LYS A 56 12.08 -34.64 -4.82
C LYS A 56 12.06 -34.24 -3.35
N PHE A 57 11.31 -33.21 -2.98
CA PHE A 57 11.38 -32.52 -1.68
C PHE A 57 12.84 -32.13 -1.35
N GLY A 58 13.44 -31.39 -2.29
CA GLY A 58 14.75 -30.77 -2.09
C GLY A 58 14.68 -29.47 -1.28
N PRO A 59 15.81 -28.93 -0.80
CA PRO A 59 15.84 -27.70 0.00
C PRO A 59 15.27 -26.48 -0.73
N HIS A 60 15.40 -26.42 -2.06
CA HIS A 60 14.77 -25.39 -2.91
C HIS A 60 13.24 -25.49 -2.92
N GLU A 61 12.70 -26.72 -2.95
CA GLU A 61 11.26 -26.95 -2.96
C GLU A 61 10.64 -26.63 -1.59
N GLU A 62 11.34 -26.97 -0.49
CA GLU A 62 10.95 -26.58 0.87
C GLU A 62 10.99 -25.05 1.06
N MET A 63 12.04 -24.38 0.58
CA MET A 63 12.18 -22.92 0.63
C MET A 63 11.07 -22.23 -0.15
N ALA A 64 10.82 -22.65 -1.40
CA ALA A 64 9.76 -22.10 -2.25
C ALA A 64 8.36 -22.29 -1.63
N LEU A 65 8.09 -23.46 -1.03
CA LEU A 65 6.84 -23.71 -0.30
C LEU A 65 6.69 -22.78 0.91
N ALA A 66 7.72 -22.66 1.76
CA ALA A 66 7.71 -21.77 2.91
C ALA A 66 7.52 -20.29 2.51
N MET A 67 8.22 -19.83 1.47
CA MET A 67 8.08 -18.47 0.94
C MET A 67 6.70 -18.22 0.34
N SER A 68 6.12 -19.20 -0.37
CA SER A 68 4.76 -19.09 -0.90
C SER A 68 3.72 -18.94 0.23
N LEU A 69 3.87 -19.70 1.31
CA LEU A 69 2.96 -19.71 2.46
C LEU A 69 2.98 -18.39 3.25
N ILE A 70 4.06 -17.61 3.16
CA ILE A 70 4.18 -16.28 3.77
C ILE A 70 3.78 -15.17 2.78
N CYS A 71 4.30 -15.21 1.55
CA CYS A 71 4.12 -14.14 0.57
C CYS A 71 2.67 -14.05 0.06
N ILE A 72 2.00 -15.19 -0.19
CA ILE A 72 0.62 -15.21 -0.71
C ILE A 72 -0.38 -14.53 0.25
N PRO A 73 -0.49 -14.92 1.54
CA PRO A 73 -1.42 -14.23 2.45
C PRO A 73 -1.02 -12.76 2.68
N THR A 74 0.28 -12.44 2.70
CA THR A 74 0.76 -11.05 2.81
C THR A 74 0.29 -10.20 1.63
N MET A 75 0.45 -10.68 0.40
CA MET A 75 -0.06 -10.02 -0.81
C MET A 75 -1.59 -9.86 -0.77
N ILE A 76 -2.34 -10.87 -0.33
CA ILE A 76 -3.80 -10.80 -0.23
C ILE A 76 -4.25 -9.75 0.81
N MET A 77 -3.62 -9.71 1.99
CA MET A 77 -3.96 -8.75 3.04
C MET A 77 -3.62 -7.31 2.64
N THR A 78 -2.42 -7.09 2.13
CA THR A 78 -1.96 -5.75 1.70
C THR A 78 -2.76 -5.23 0.51
N PHE A 79 -3.12 -6.09 -0.45
CA PHE A 79 -4.00 -5.72 -1.56
C PHE A 79 -5.42 -5.34 -1.11
N LYS A 80 -5.97 -6.01 -0.08
CA LYS A 80 -7.25 -5.61 0.53
C LYS A 80 -7.16 -4.22 1.17
N LEU A 81 -6.08 -3.90 1.88
CA LEU A 81 -5.86 -2.57 2.46
C LEU A 81 -5.68 -1.49 1.38
N LEU A 82 -4.90 -1.77 0.32
CA LEU A 82 -4.77 -0.88 -0.84
C LEU A 82 -6.13 -0.59 -1.49
N LYS A 83 -7.00 -1.60 -1.63
CA LYS A 83 -8.38 -1.40 -2.11
C LYS A 83 -9.22 -0.47 -1.22
N THR A 84 -9.00 -0.44 0.10
CA THR A 84 -9.74 0.45 0.99
C THR A 84 -9.29 1.91 0.99
N GLU A 85 -8.06 2.22 0.55
CA GLU A 85 -7.56 3.61 0.50
C GLU A 85 -7.43 4.14 -0.94
N TRP A 86 -6.84 3.40 -1.88
CA TRP A 86 -6.57 3.88 -3.24
C TRP A 86 -7.77 3.79 -4.18
N PHE A 87 -8.66 2.83 -3.96
CA PHE A 87 -9.84 2.60 -4.79
C PHE A 87 -11.15 3.04 -4.11
N ALA A 88 -11.07 3.64 -2.93
CA ALA A 88 -12.22 4.25 -2.28
C ALA A 88 -12.56 5.60 -2.92
N TRP A 89 -13.84 5.80 -3.23
CA TRP A 89 -14.33 7.05 -3.80
C TRP A 89 -14.27 8.16 -2.75
N THR A 90 -13.18 8.92 -2.76
CA THR A 90 -12.96 10.04 -1.84
C THR A 90 -13.79 11.23 -2.31
N HIS A 91 -15.04 11.30 -1.85
CA HIS A 91 -15.88 12.46 -2.04
C HIS A 91 -15.35 13.64 -1.19
N TYR A 92 -14.32 14.32 -1.68
CA TYR A 92 -13.83 15.55 -1.08
C TYR A 92 -14.97 16.59 -1.10
N PRO A 93 -15.42 17.10 0.06
CA PRO A 93 -16.41 18.16 0.09
C PRO A 93 -15.72 19.47 -0.31
N ILE A 94 -15.63 19.73 -1.61
CA ILE A 94 -15.08 21.00 -2.12
C ILE A 94 -16.07 22.10 -1.76
N ARG A 95 -15.76 22.83 -0.69
CA ARG A 95 -16.53 24.00 -0.25
C ARG A 95 -16.01 25.21 -1.01
N PHE A 96 -16.72 25.59 -2.07
CA PHE A 96 -16.52 26.88 -2.70
C PHE A 96 -17.24 27.95 -1.87
N ASP A 97 -16.51 28.98 -1.45
CA ASP A 97 -17.11 30.20 -0.91
C ASP A 97 -17.67 31.02 -2.08
N TYR A 98 -18.90 31.50 -1.96
CA TYR A 98 -19.71 32.04 -3.06
C TYR A 98 -19.80 33.56 -3.01
N ARG A 99 -18.64 34.22 -2.90
CA ARG A 99 -18.48 35.68 -2.86
C ARG A 99 -17.40 36.17 -3.81
#